data_AF-A0A0G4KB40-F1
#
_entry.id   AF-A0A0G4KB40-F1
#
_cell.length_a   1.000
_cell.length_b   1.000
_cell.length_c   1.000
_cell.angle_alpha   90.00
_cell.angle_beta   90.00
_cell.angle_gamma   90.00
#
_symmetry.space_group_name_H-M   'P 1'
#
loop_
_entity.id
_entity.type
_entity.pdbx_description
1 polymer ?
#
loop_
_entity_poly.entity_id
_entity_poly.type
_entity_poly.pdbx_seq_one_letter_code
_entity_poly.pdbx_strand_id
1 'polypeptide(L)'
;MPDKAKKAPKNAQNKPKKAVKIPNPAKSMPTAPEYFCGYSLKKWKELAPIFAEKNMLGDADLSAFELLCLHYGDAMNLYEAMINEGGSIAGYLAGKNSQTMGEYLAYHKAITAYTKMLTEFGLTPASKKKVPAPDTIEEDDPLEKMING
;
A
#
# COMPACT_ATOMS: atom_id res chain seq x y z
N MET A 1 -1.56 -42.84 -60.99
CA MET A 1 -1.04 -41.55 -61.51
C MET A 1 -2.16 -40.86 -62.29
N PRO A 2 -2.24 -39.52 -62.36
CA PRO A 2 -1.72 -38.50 -61.43
C PRO A 2 -2.55 -37.18 -61.35
N ASP A 3 -2.03 -36.21 -60.57
CA ASP A 3 -2.11 -34.74 -60.72
C ASP A 3 -3.46 -34.00 -60.54
N LYS A 4 -3.58 -32.75 -60.05
CA LYS A 4 -2.83 -31.79 -59.19
C LYS A 4 -3.58 -30.46 -59.34
N ALA A 5 -3.83 -29.71 -58.26
CA ALA A 5 -3.91 -28.23 -58.27
C ALA A 5 -3.85 -27.71 -56.81
N LYS A 6 -2.73 -27.22 -56.25
CA LYS A 6 -2.00 -25.92 -56.36
C LYS A 6 -2.58 -24.71 -55.58
N LYS A 7 -1.79 -24.32 -54.55
CA LYS A 7 -1.52 -22.97 -53.94
C LYS A 7 -2.65 -22.35 -53.08
N ALA A 8 -2.40 -21.63 -51.97
CA ALA A 8 -1.25 -20.82 -51.56
C ALA A 8 -1.14 -20.70 -50.00
N PRO A 9 -0.01 -20.23 -49.43
CA PRO A 9 0.26 -20.16 -47.99
C PRO A 9 -0.10 -18.78 -47.39
N LYS A 10 -0.26 -18.72 -46.05
CA LYS A 10 -0.23 -17.56 -45.10
C LYS A 10 -1.23 -17.87 -43.96
N ASN A 11 -1.00 -17.62 -42.68
CA ASN A 11 -0.15 -16.61 -42.05
C ASN A 11 0.11 -16.95 -40.57
N ALA A 12 1.34 -16.65 -40.13
CA ALA A 12 1.73 -16.12 -38.83
C ALA A 12 1.11 -16.71 -37.54
N GLN A 13 1.88 -17.61 -36.91
CA GLN A 13 2.35 -17.50 -35.52
C GLN A 13 1.62 -16.46 -34.65
N ASN A 14 0.57 -16.87 -33.93
CA ASN A 14 0.08 -16.11 -32.78
C ASN A 14 0.72 -16.68 -31.52
N LYS A 15 2.02 -16.41 -31.35
CA LYS A 15 2.74 -16.68 -30.10
C LYS A 15 2.17 -15.73 -29.05
N PRO A 16 1.71 -16.19 -27.87
CA PRO A 16 1.26 -15.28 -26.83
C PRO A 16 2.41 -14.33 -26.51
N LYS A 17 2.19 -13.03 -26.77
CA LYS A 17 3.17 -11.99 -26.48
C LYS A 17 3.39 -12.04 -24.97
N LYS A 18 4.60 -12.42 -24.54
CA LYS A 18 5.04 -12.24 -23.15
C LYS A 18 4.57 -10.87 -22.71
N ALA A 19 3.80 -10.82 -21.62
CA ALA A 19 3.34 -9.57 -21.05
C ALA A 19 4.58 -8.68 -20.85
N VAL A 20 4.72 -7.68 -21.72
CA VAL A 20 5.76 -6.68 -21.58
C VAL A 20 5.39 -5.97 -20.29
N LYS A 21 6.22 -6.13 -19.25
CA LYS A 21 6.18 -5.24 -18.09
C LYS A 21 6.57 -3.87 -18.62
N ILE A 22 5.57 -3.14 -19.11
CA ILE A 22 5.74 -1.74 -19.51
C ILE A 22 6.15 -1.03 -18.23
N PRO A 23 7.33 -0.39 -18.17
CA PRO A 23 7.69 0.43 -17.03
C PRO A 23 6.58 1.46 -16.88
N ASN A 24 5.84 1.39 -15.77
CA ASN A 24 4.82 2.39 -15.48
C ASN A 24 5.56 3.74 -15.48
N PRO A 25 5.16 4.73 -16.31
CA PRO A 25 5.82 6.02 -16.32
C PRO A 25 5.88 6.52 -14.89
N ALA A 26 7.10 6.86 -14.43
CA ALA A 26 7.38 7.19 -13.04
C ALA A 26 6.29 8.12 -12.50
N LYS A 27 5.39 7.55 -11.69
CA LYS A 27 4.27 8.30 -11.14
C LYS A 27 4.89 9.42 -10.31
N SER A 28 4.68 10.66 -10.71
CA SER A 28 5.23 11.82 -10.00
C SER A 28 4.82 11.72 -8.54
N MET A 29 5.78 11.90 -7.64
CA MET A 29 5.53 11.85 -6.20
C MET A 29 4.35 12.78 -5.85
N PRO A 30 3.39 12.31 -5.04
CA PRO A 30 2.27 13.15 -4.68
C PRO A 30 2.78 14.33 -3.84
N THR A 31 2.32 15.54 -4.20
CA THR A 31 2.66 16.76 -3.47
C THR A 31 1.88 16.76 -2.15
N ALA A 32 2.55 17.12 -1.05
CA ALA A 32 1.89 17.22 0.24
C ALA A 32 0.80 18.32 0.21
N PRO A 33 -0.36 18.10 0.84
CA PRO A 33 -1.37 19.15 0.97
C PRO A 33 -0.81 20.40 1.68
N GLU A 34 -1.26 21.59 1.27
CA GLU A 34 -0.72 22.86 1.76
C GLU A 34 -0.88 23.07 3.27
N TYR A 35 -1.92 22.50 3.87
CA TYR A 35 -2.20 22.59 5.31
C TYR A 35 -1.38 21.60 6.15
N PHE A 36 -0.57 20.74 5.55
CA PHE A 36 0.27 19.83 6.32
C PHE A 36 1.38 20.59 7.05
N CYS A 37 1.49 20.35 8.35
CA CYS A 37 2.50 20.97 9.21
C CYS A 37 3.00 19.97 10.26
N GLY A 38 4.16 20.26 10.87
CA GLY A 38 4.72 19.45 11.96
C GLY A 38 4.80 17.96 11.62
N TYR A 39 4.17 17.13 12.46
CA TYR A 39 4.25 15.67 12.36
C TYR A 39 3.51 15.07 11.15
N SER A 40 2.42 15.66 10.67
CA SER A 40 1.71 15.15 9.49
C SER A 40 2.56 15.32 8.23
N LEU A 41 3.15 16.51 8.05
CA LEU A 41 4.09 16.78 6.96
C LEU A 41 5.34 15.88 7.04
N LYS A 42 5.87 15.69 8.26
CA LYS A 42 7.00 14.78 8.48
C LYS A 42 6.68 13.36 8.02
N LYS A 43 5.50 12.84 8.39
CA LYS A 43 5.07 11.49 8.01
C LYS A 43 4.81 11.36 6.52
N TRP A 44 4.25 12.40 5.87
CA TRP A 44 4.11 12.42 4.42
C TRP A 44 5.45 12.31 3.71
N LYS A 45 6.43 13.13 4.10
CA LYS A 45 7.78 13.11 3.54
C LYS A 45 8.51 11.78 3.75
N GLU A 46 8.18 11.07 4.82
CA GLU A 46 8.72 9.73 5.12
C GLU A 46 8.11 8.66 4.20
N LEU A 47 6.79 8.63 4.04
CA LEU A 47 6.08 7.53 3.38
C LEU A 47 5.84 7.75 1.88
N ALA A 48 5.66 8.99 1.43
CA ALA A 48 5.37 9.30 0.03
C ALA A 48 6.45 8.77 -0.94
N PRO A 49 7.77 8.87 -0.65
CA PRO A 49 8.80 8.28 -1.51
C PRO A 49 8.70 6.76 -1.60
N ILE A 50 8.39 6.09 -0.49
CA ILE A 50 8.26 4.62 -0.42
C ILE A 50 7.08 4.15 -1.27
N PHE A 51 5.96 4.86 -1.18
CA PHE A 51 4.77 4.53 -1.96
C PHE A 51 4.96 4.80 -3.47
N ALA A 52 5.68 5.86 -3.82
CA ALA A 52 6.03 6.16 -5.20
C ALA A 52 6.97 5.10 -5.80
N GLU A 53 8.02 4.70 -5.07
CA GLU A 53 8.97 3.66 -5.49
C GLU A 53 8.27 2.33 -5.77
N LYS A 54 7.30 1.96 -4.93
CA LYS A 54 6.59 0.69 -5.01
C LYS A 54 5.33 0.74 -5.88
N ASN A 55 5.02 1.89 -6.46
CA ASN A 55 3.79 2.14 -7.23
C ASN A 55 2.53 1.68 -6.47
N MET A 56 2.49 1.94 -5.16
CA MET A 56 1.47 1.45 -4.24
C MET A 56 0.27 2.40 -4.08
N LEU A 57 0.36 3.63 -4.61
CA LEU A 57 -0.72 4.62 -4.52
C LEU A 57 -1.34 4.90 -5.90
N GLY A 58 -2.59 4.47 -6.05
CA GLY A 58 -3.52 4.99 -7.04
C GLY A 58 -3.98 6.41 -6.69
N ASP A 59 -4.59 7.09 -7.66
CA ASP A 59 -5.11 8.45 -7.43
C ASP A 59 -6.26 8.42 -6.41
N ALA A 60 -7.01 7.31 -6.38
CA ALA A 60 -8.06 7.04 -5.39
C ALA A 60 -7.52 6.81 -3.97
N ASP A 61 -6.25 6.43 -3.82
CA ASP A 61 -5.65 6.11 -2.52
C ASP A 61 -5.03 7.33 -1.84
N LEU A 62 -4.90 8.45 -2.55
CA LEU A 62 -4.25 9.66 -2.04
C LEU A 62 -4.98 10.25 -0.83
N SER A 63 -6.32 10.26 -0.83
CA SER A 63 -7.10 10.75 0.31
C SER A 63 -6.92 9.86 1.54
N ALA A 64 -6.81 8.55 1.35
CA ALA A 64 -6.53 7.62 2.44
C ALA A 64 -5.10 7.78 2.95
N PHE A 65 -4.11 8.03 2.08
CA PHE A 65 -2.74 8.29 2.51
C PHE A 65 -2.64 9.60 3.30
N GLU A 66 -3.37 10.62 2.86
CA GLU A 66 -3.46 11.89 3.56
C GLU A 66 -4.02 11.73 4.98
N LEU A 67 -5.16 11.05 5.12
CA LEU A 67 -5.77 10.77 6.42
C LEU A 67 -4.83 9.98 7.34
N LEU A 68 -4.04 9.06 6.80
CA LEU A 68 -3.02 8.34 7.56
C LEU A 68 -1.98 9.30 8.14
N CYS A 69 -1.50 10.25 7.34
CA CYS A 69 -0.54 11.26 7.80
C CYS A 69 -1.15 12.24 8.82
N LEU A 70 -2.41 12.63 8.63
CA LEU A 70 -3.13 13.50 9.57
C LEU A 70 -3.31 12.82 10.93
N HIS A 71 -3.80 11.57 10.97
CA HIS A 71 -3.97 10.84 12.21
C HIS A 71 -2.66 10.61 12.96
N TYR A 72 -1.56 10.37 12.25
CA TYR A 72 -0.24 10.35 12.88
C TYR A 72 0.13 11.72 13.46
N GLY A 73 -0.11 12.79 12.71
CA GLY A 73 0.14 14.16 13.14
C GLY A 73 -0.60 14.52 14.43
N ASP A 74 -1.91 14.29 14.46
CA ASP A 74 -2.77 14.54 15.61
C ASP A 74 -2.33 13.73 16.82
N ALA A 75 -2.03 12.44 16.64
CA ALA A 75 -1.57 11.58 17.73
C ALA A 75 -0.24 12.10 18.32
N MET A 76 0.72 12.50 17.49
CA MET A 76 2.00 12.99 17.98
C MET A 76 1.89 14.35 18.68
N ASN A 77 1.08 15.28 18.15
CA ASN A 77 0.82 16.57 18.78
C ASN A 77 0.18 16.41 20.17
N LEU A 78 -0.86 15.57 20.27
CA LEU A 78 -1.53 15.30 21.55
C LEU A 78 -0.62 14.56 22.53
N TYR A 79 0.16 13.61 22.04
CA TYR A 79 1.18 12.92 22.84
C TYR A 79 2.17 13.92 23.43
N GLU A 80 2.78 14.76 22.59
CA GLU A 80 3.74 15.77 23.03
C GLU A 80 3.14 16.72 24.06
N ALA A 81 1.91 17.21 23.85
CA ALA A 81 1.20 18.05 24.82
C ALA A 81 1.04 17.35 26.19
N MET A 82 0.57 16.09 26.19
CA MET A 82 0.39 15.31 27.43
C MET A 82 1.73 15.03 28.14
N ILE A 83 2.79 14.72 27.39
CA ILE A 83 4.13 14.50 27.97
C ILE A 83 4.71 15.79 28.54
N ASN A 84 4.51 16.92 27.87
CA ASN A 84 5.00 18.22 28.36
C ASN A 84 4.30 18.63 29.67
N GLU A 85 3.01 18.33 29.83
CA GLU A 85 2.28 18.59 31.08
C GLU A 85 2.64 17.58 32.18
N GLY A 86 2.64 16.28 31.86
CA GLY A 86 2.67 15.21 32.85
C GLY A 86 4.00 14.44 32.98
N GLY A 87 5.01 14.76 32.17
CA GLY A 87 6.28 14.03 32.04
C GLY A 87 6.15 12.63 31.40
N SER A 88 4.97 12.03 31.45
CA SER A 88 4.60 10.76 30.83
C SER A 88 3.07 10.70 30.66
N ILE A 89 2.55 9.78 29.84
CA ILE A 89 1.09 9.57 29.75
C ILE A 89 0.51 9.15 31.12
N ALA A 90 1.23 8.30 31.87
CA ALA A 90 0.82 7.90 33.20
C ALA A 90 0.80 9.09 34.18
N GLY A 91 1.81 9.96 34.10
CA GLY A 91 1.88 11.18 34.91
C GLY A 91 0.79 12.19 34.54
N TYR A 92 0.53 12.39 33.25
CA TYR A 92 -0.57 13.24 32.78
C TYR A 92 -1.94 12.76 33.27
N LEU A 93 -2.14 11.44 33.33
CA LEU A 93 -3.38 10.82 33.81
C LEU A 93 -3.42 10.59 35.32
N ALA A 94 -2.37 10.91 36.07
CA ALA A 94 -2.30 10.63 37.50
C ALA A 94 -3.46 11.34 38.24
N GLY A 95 -4.29 10.55 38.94
CA GLY A 95 -5.47 11.06 39.64
C GLY A 95 -6.63 11.50 38.73
N LYS A 96 -6.52 11.35 37.40
CA LYS A 96 -7.56 11.68 36.42
C LYS A 96 -8.24 10.40 35.93
N ASN A 97 -9.55 10.46 35.66
CA ASN A 97 -10.24 9.36 34.96
C ASN A 97 -9.98 9.48 33.45
N SER A 98 -9.24 8.54 32.88
CA SER A 98 -8.89 8.55 31.46
C SER A 98 -10.09 8.59 30.50
N GLN A 99 -11.25 8.07 30.91
CA GLN A 99 -12.48 8.08 30.11
C GLN A 99 -13.13 9.46 30.01
N THR A 100 -12.72 10.42 30.85
CA THR A 100 -13.22 11.80 30.80
C THR A 100 -12.18 12.78 30.23
N MET A 101 -10.97 12.30 29.91
CA MET A 101 -9.90 13.14 29.40
C MET A 101 -9.98 13.25 27.87
N GLY A 102 -10.55 14.36 27.39
CA GLY A 102 -10.79 14.58 25.95
C GLY A 102 -9.54 14.45 25.08
N GLU A 103 -8.42 15.02 25.52
CA GLU A 103 -7.12 14.96 24.81
C GLU A 103 -6.60 13.53 24.69
N TYR A 104 -6.65 12.77 25.79
CA TYR A 104 -6.26 11.37 25.81
C TYR A 104 -7.17 10.51 24.92
N LEU A 105 -8.48 10.73 24.96
CA LEU A 105 -9.42 10.02 24.09
C LEU A 105 -9.20 10.35 22.61
N ALA A 106 -8.93 11.62 22.28
CA ALA A 106 -8.61 12.05 20.92
C ALA A 106 -7.30 11.40 20.43
N TYR A 107 -6.26 11.38 21.28
CA TYR A 107 -5.00 10.70 21.01
C TYR A 107 -5.23 9.22 20.71
N HIS A 108 -5.99 8.53 21.57
CA HIS A 108 -6.31 7.12 21.40
C HIS A 108 -7.07 6.83 20.11
N LYS A 109 -8.03 7.68 19.74
CA LYS A 109 -8.75 7.56 18.47
C LYS A 109 -7.82 7.75 17.27
N ALA A 110 -6.98 8.77 17.30
CA ALA A 110 -6.04 9.09 16.22
C ALA A 110 -5.02 7.96 16.02
N ILE A 111 -4.37 7.48 17.09
CA ILE A 111 -3.37 6.40 16.97
C ILE A 111 -4.03 5.08 16.54
N THR A 112 -5.26 4.80 16.98
CA THR A 112 -6.01 3.60 16.57
C THR A 112 -6.35 3.64 15.09
N ALA A 113 -6.84 4.77 14.59
CA ALA A 113 -7.11 4.98 13.17
C ALA A 113 -5.83 4.82 12.35
N TYR A 114 -4.73 5.45 12.78
CA TYR A 114 -3.41 5.31 12.15
C TYR A 114 -2.95 3.86 12.06
N THR A 115 -3.01 3.08 13.15
CA THR A 115 -2.62 1.66 13.15
C THR A 115 -3.49 0.80 12.22
N LYS A 116 -4.80 1.08 12.16
CA LYS A 116 -5.69 0.41 11.22
C LYS A 116 -5.27 0.69 9.78
N MET A 117 -5.06 1.97 9.44
CA MET A 117 -4.67 2.36 8.09
C MET A 117 -3.30 1.79 7.68
N LEU A 118 -2.33 1.73 8.59
CA LEU A 118 -1.05 1.04 8.32
C LEU A 118 -1.26 -0.42 7.90
N THR A 119 -2.27 -1.09 8.46
CA THR A 119 -2.61 -2.47 8.11
C THR A 119 -3.21 -2.55 6.71
N GLU A 120 -4.17 -1.66 6.40
CA GLU A 120 -4.83 -1.58 5.07
C GLU A 120 -3.82 -1.27 3.95
N PHE A 121 -2.88 -0.35 4.20
CA PHE A 121 -1.80 -0.02 3.25
C PHE A 121 -0.69 -1.08 3.14
N GLY A 122 -0.79 -2.19 3.89
CA GLY A 122 0.23 -3.23 3.84
C GLY A 122 1.58 -2.85 4.47
N LEU A 123 1.62 -1.80 5.29
CA LEU A 123 2.85 -1.25 5.86
C LEU A 123 3.32 -2.02 7.10
N THR A 124 2.50 -2.89 7.68
CA THR A 124 2.89 -3.73 8.82
C THR A 124 3.59 -5.02 8.36
N PRO A 125 4.55 -5.58 9.13
CA PRO A 125 5.16 -6.87 8.83
C PRO A 125 4.14 -8.02 8.67
N ALA A 126 3.04 -7.97 9.42
CA ALA A 126 1.97 -8.96 9.36
C ALA A 126 1.17 -8.86 8.05
N SER A 127 0.84 -7.65 7.59
CA SER A 127 0.13 -7.45 6.32
C SER A 127 0.96 -7.91 5.12
N LYS A 128 2.29 -7.77 5.17
CA LYS A 128 3.18 -8.22 4.09
C LYS A 128 3.15 -9.73 3.85
N LYS A 129 2.86 -10.54 4.88
CA LYS A 129 2.79 -12.01 4.76
C LYS A 129 1.47 -12.52 4.15
N LYS A 130 0.46 -11.65 4.00
CA LYS A 130 -0.87 -12.02 3.50
C LYS A 130 -1.05 -11.86 1.99
N VAL A 131 -0.02 -11.43 1.25
CA VAL A 131 -0.09 -11.41 -0.22
C VAL A 131 0.00 -12.86 -0.69
N PRO A 132 -1.06 -13.46 -1.26
CA PRO A 132 -0.95 -14.78 -1.85
C PRO A 132 0.09 -14.71 -2.96
N ALA A 133 1.02 -15.66 -3.01
CA ALA A 133 1.81 -15.86 -4.21
C ALA A 133 0.80 -16.04 -5.37
N PRO A 134 1.01 -15.39 -6.54
CA PRO A 134 0.16 -15.66 -7.68
C PRO A 134 0.13 -17.17 -7.90
N ASP A 135 -1.07 -17.74 -8.02
CA ASP A 135 -1.24 -19.15 -8.34
C ASP A 135 -0.34 -19.44 -9.55
N THR A 136 0.71 -20.22 -9.34
CA THR A 136 1.41 -20.84 -10.44
C THR A 136 0.39 -21.74 -11.10
N ILE A 137 -0.19 -21.27 -12.21
CA ILE A 137 -0.87 -22.14 -13.14
C ILE A 137 0.21 -23.11 -13.59
N GLU A 138 0.24 -24.31 -13.01
CA GLU A 138 0.95 -25.43 -13.59
C GLU A 138 0.28 -25.68 -14.94
N GLU A 139 0.86 -25.09 -15.99
CA GLU A 139 0.50 -25.44 -17.35
C GLU A 139 0.93 -26.91 -17.52
N ASP A 140 -0.04 -27.83 -17.49
CA ASP A 140 0.11 -29.20 -17.97
C ASP A 140 0.83 -29.14 -19.33
N ASP A 141 2.12 -29.49 -19.36
CA ASP A 141 2.93 -29.44 -20.58
C ASP A 141 2.29 -30.40 -21.61
N PRO A 142 1.79 -29.90 -22.75
CA PRO A 142 1.17 -30.73 -23.77
C PRO A 142 2.11 -31.85 -24.28
N LEU A 143 3.43 -31.72 -24.09
CA LEU A 143 4.39 -32.78 -24.42
C LEU A 143 4.31 -34.00 -23.48
N GLU A 144 3.98 -33.85 -22.20
CA GLU A 144 3.91 -35.00 -21.28
C GLU A 144 2.75 -35.95 -21.62
N LYS A 145 1.63 -35.40 -22.11
CA LYS A 145 0.48 -36.21 -22.55
C LYS A 145 0.71 -36.97 -23.85
N MET A 146 1.71 -36.60 -24.66
CA MET A 146 2.04 -37.31 -25.91
C MET A 146 3.06 -38.44 -25.72
N ILE A 147 3.81 -38.47 -24.62
CA ILE A 147 4.86 -39.47 -24.37
C ILE A 147 4.33 -40.67 -23.57
N ASN A 148 3.24 -40.48 -22.82
CA ASN A 148 2.62 -41.52 -21.98
C ASN A 148 1.35 -42.14 -22.59
N GLY A 149 1.12 -41.97 -23.90
CA GLY A 149 -0.04 -42.50 -24.64
C GLY A 149 0.35 -43.52 -25.69
#